data_AF-A0A0M0BZ65-F1
#
_entry.id   AF-A0A0M0BZ65-F1
#
_cell.length_a   1.000
_cell.length_b   1.000
_cell.length_c   1.000
_cell.angle_alpha   90.00
_cell.angle_beta   90.00
_cell.angle_gamma   90.00
#
_symmetry.space_group_name_H-M   'P 1'
#
loop_
_entity.id
_entity.type
_entity.pdbx_description
1 polymer ?
#
loop_
_entity_poly.entity_id
_entity_poly.type
_entity_poly.pdbx_seq_one_letter_code
_entity_poly.pdbx_strand_id
1 'polypeptide(L)' 'MATTAVIVPAQHTSSYRIKFHRKEFLELVEIAKPQIIYHRKRMHFFAFDGFVMYTFECTKKDFSQRVINAIEFSNQAWSE' A
#
# COMPACT_ATOMS: atom_id res chain seq x y z
N MET A 1 1.29 -45.43 -11.60
CA MET A 1 1.36 -44.08 -12.20
C MET A 1 1.78 -43.13 -11.09
N ALA A 2 2.93 -42.48 -11.23
CA ALA A 2 3.45 -41.56 -10.21
C ALA A 2 2.85 -40.17 -10.43
N THR A 3 2.15 -39.64 -9.43
CA THR A 3 1.59 -38.29 -9.45
C THR A 3 2.72 -37.30 -9.23
N THR A 4 3.15 -36.60 -10.28
CA THR A 4 4.09 -35.49 -10.18
C THR A 4 3.40 -34.31 -9.49
N ALA A 5 3.85 -33.98 -8.28
CA ALA A 5 3.41 -32.78 -7.58
C ALA A 5 3.91 -31.55 -8.35
N VAL A 6 2.98 -30.75 -8.86
CA VAL A 6 3.30 -29.46 -9.49
C VAL A 6 3.70 -28.50 -8.38
N ILE A 7 4.99 -28.20 -8.28
CA ILE A 7 5.49 -27.13 -7.41
C ILE A 7 5.14 -25.82 -8.10
N VAL A 8 4.03 -25.19 -7.68
CA VAL A 8 3.73 -23.81 -8.08
C VAL A 8 4.74 -22.92 -7.36
N PRO A 9 5.61 -22.17 -8.07
CA PRO A 9 6.51 -21.24 -7.42
C PRO A 9 5.66 -20.23 -6.64
N ALA A 10 5.96 -20.04 -5.36
CA ALA A 10 5.35 -18.97 -4.59
C ALA A 10 5.65 -17.65 -5.31
N GLN A 11 4.64 -17.03 -5.93
CA GLN A 11 4.75 -15.66 -6.42
C GLN A 11 5.05 -14.78 -5.20
N HIS A 12 6.32 -14.48 -4.98
CA HIS A 12 6.75 -13.50 -3.98
C HIS A 12 6.36 -12.13 -4.49
N THR A 13 5.12 -11.73 -4.23
CA THR A 13 4.60 -10.40 -4.54
C THR A 13 5.03 -9.46 -3.43
N SER A 14 6.34 -9.32 -3.22
CA SER A 14 6.89 -8.42 -2.21
C SER A 14 6.81 -6.97 -2.68
N SER A 15 5.59 -6.45 -2.85
CA SER A 15 5.40 -5.01 -2.68
C SER A 15 5.71 -4.74 -1.21
N TYR A 16 6.89 -4.18 -0.95
CA TYR A 16 7.33 -3.89 0.41
C TYR A 16 6.38 -2.84 1.00
N ARG A 17 5.41 -3.32 1.76
CA ARG A 17 4.34 -2.53 2.35
C ARG A 17 4.64 -2.35 3.82
N ILE A 18 4.67 -1.09 4.26
CA ILE A 18 4.96 -0.77 5.65
C ILE A 18 3.74 -0.09 6.24
N LYS A 19 3.23 -0.67 7.32
CA LYS A 19 2.08 -0.14 8.05
C LYS A 19 2.56 0.77 9.16
N PHE A 20 1.94 1.93 9.29
CA PHE A 20 2.22 2.88 10.36
C PHE A 20 0.96 3.19 11.17
N HIS A 21 1.17 3.52 12.44
CA HIS A 21 0.17 4.23 13.23
C HIS A 21 0.03 5.67 12.70
N ARG A 22 -1.03 6.35 13.15
CA ARG A 22 -1.38 7.69 12.66
C ARG A 22 -0.22 8.69 12.73
N LYS A 23 0.50 8.74 13.86
CA LYS A 23 1.53 9.76 14.11
C LYS A 23 2.70 9.61 13.14
N GLU A 24 3.25 8.41 13.03
CA GLU A 24 4.41 8.10 12.19
C GLU A 24 4.03 8.21 10.70
N PHE A 25 2.79 7.86 10.33
CA PHE A 25 2.32 8.05 8.97
C PHE A 25 2.27 9.53 8.57
N LEU A 26 1.77 10.39 9.45
CA LEU A 26 1.72 11.83 9.19
C LEU A 26 3.11 12.45 9.14
N GLU A 27 4.04 12.01 9.99
CA GLU A 27 5.45 12.42 9.92
C GLU A 27 6.07 12.05 8.56
N LEU A 28 5.80 10.85 8.04
CA LEU A 28 6.24 10.45 6.72
C LEU A 28 5.60 11.27 5.60
N VAL A 29 4.33 11.67 5.73
CA VAL A 29 3.67 12.56 4.76
C VAL A 29 4.38 13.92 4.73
N GLU A 30 4.82 14.45 5.87
CA GLU A 30 5.58 15.71 5.95
C GLU A 30 6.99 15.59 5.36
N ILE A 31 7.66 14.45 5.54
CA ILE A 31 8.99 14.17 4.98
C ILE A 31 8.92 13.94 3.47
N ALA A 32 8.06 13.02 3.04
CA ALA A 32 7.95 12.59 1.65
C ALA A 32 7.22 13.60 0.76
N LYS A 33 6.38 14.47 1.35
CA LYS A 33 5.53 15.46 0.66
C LYS A 33 4.85 14.89 -0.59
N PRO A 34 4.12 13.75 -0.47
CA PRO A 34 3.49 13.15 -1.63
C PRO A 34 2.46 14.13 -2.21
N GLN A 35 2.40 14.26 -3.53
CA GLN A 35 1.38 15.12 -4.16
C GLN A 35 -0.04 14.52 -4.02
N ILE A 36 -0.11 13.19 -3.93
CA ILE A 36 -1.36 12.42 -3.91
C ILE A 36 -1.27 11.38 -2.79
N ILE A 37 -2.34 11.30 -2.01
CA ILE A 37 -2.58 10.20 -1.08
C ILE A 37 -3.73 9.37 -1.62
N TYR A 38 -3.54 8.07 -1.77
CA TYR A 38 -4.57 7.16 -2.23
C TYR A 38 -5.40 6.67 -1.04
N HIS A 39 -6.69 6.49 -1.26
CA HIS A 39 -7.63 6.05 -0.25
C HIS A 39 -8.44 4.85 -0.75
N ARG A 40 -8.48 3.78 0.05
CA ARG A 40 -9.33 2.61 -0.21
C ARG A 40 -9.96 2.10 1.08
N LYS A 41 -11.30 2.10 1.15
CA LYS A 41 -12.08 1.73 2.33
C LYS A 41 -11.71 2.57 3.56
N ARG A 42 -10.77 2.09 4.38
CA ARG A 42 -10.24 2.78 5.57
C ARG A 42 -8.74 3.06 5.44
N MET A 43 -8.11 2.59 4.37
CA MET A 43 -6.67 2.67 4.13
C MET A 43 -6.33 3.97 3.44
N HIS A 44 -5.34 4.68 3.96
CA HIS A 44 -4.63 5.75 3.25
C HIS A 44 -3.21 5.28 2.97
N PHE A 45 -2.72 5.50 1.76
CA PHE A 45 -1.41 5.04 1.34
C PHE A 45 -0.77 5.90 0.27
N PHE A 46 0.56 5.87 0.18
CA PHE A 46 1.36 6.47 -0.87
C PHE A 46 2.67 5.69 -1.03
N ALA A 47 3.37 5.90 -2.14
CA ALA A 47 4.67 5.30 -2.40
C ALA A 47 5.80 6.25 -1.95
N PHE A 48 6.80 5.72 -1.26
CA PHE A 48 7.99 6.46 -0.85
C PHE A 48 9.18 5.50 -0.78
N ASP A 49 10.30 5.88 -1.40
CA ASP A 49 11.56 5.10 -1.45
C ASP A 49 11.39 3.63 -1.89
N GLY A 50 10.46 3.36 -2.81
CA GLY A 50 10.18 2.01 -3.29
C GLY A 50 9.29 1.17 -2.38
N PHE A 51 8.81 1.73 -1.27
CA PHE A 51 7.85 1.11 -0.37
C PHE A 51 6.47 1.73 -0.51
N VAL A 52 5.44 0.95 -0.21
CA VAL A 52 4.08 1.46 -0.04
C VAL A 52 3.84 1.67 1.44
N MET A 53 3.79 2.94 1.85
CA MET A 53 3.48 3.34 3.22
C MET A 53 1.97 3.41 3.37
N TYR A 54 1.40 2.81 4.41
CA TYR A 54 -0.05 2.86 4.62
C TYR A 54 -0.48 2.90 6.09
N THR A 55 -1.68 3.42 6.32
CA THR A 55 -2.35 3.46 7.64
C THR A 55 -3.86 3.28 7.53
N PHE A 56 -4.50 2.85 8.62
CA PHE A 56 -5.97 2.76 8.76
C PHE A 56 -6.57 3.79 9.72
N GLU A 57 -5.72 4.61 10.35
CA GLU A 57 -6.07 5.47 11.48
C GLU A 57 -6.25 6.95 11.07
N CYS A 58 -5.90 7.28 9.83
CA CYS A 58 -6.11 8.61 9.28
C CYS A 58 -7.48 8.75 8.61
N THR A 59 -7.90 9.99 8.51
CA THR A 59 -9.10 10.48 7.83
C THR A 59 -8.68 11.51 6.79
N LYS A 60 -9.58 11.83 5.85
CA LYS A 60 -9.29 12.81 4.79
C LYS A 60 -8.90 14.21 5.30
N LYS A 61 -9.33 14.57 6.51
CA LYS A 61 -9.04 15.87 7.13
C LYS A 61 -7.60 15.99 7.64
N ASP A 62 -6.90 14.88 7.75
CA ASP A 62 -5.54 14.83 8.30
C ASP A 62 -4.48 15.18 7.25
N PHE A 63 -4.90 15.37 6.00
CA PHE A 63 -4.01 15.59 4.86
C PHE A 63 -4.31 16.94 4.22
N SER A 64 -3.26 17.71 3.95
CA SER A 64 -3.33 18.90 3.08
C SER A 64 -3.24 18.51 1.60
N GLN A 65 -2.72 17.31 1.32
CA GLN A 65 -2.56 16.71 0.02
C GLN A 65 -3.89 16.27 -0.58
N ARG A 66 -3.93 16.13 -1.90
CA ARG A 66 -5.11 15.61 -2.60
C ARG A 66 -5.30 14.13 -2.28
N VAL A 67 -6.48 13.78 -1.77
CA VAL A 67 -6.86 12.37 -1.51
C VAL A 67 -7.68 11.82 -2.67
N ILE A 68 -7.18 10.76 -3.34
CA ILE A 68 -7.87 10.10 -4.46
C ILE A 68 -8.37 8.72 -4.03
N ASN A 69 -9.65 8.44 -4.26
CA ASN A 69 -10.22 7.11 -4.00
C ASN A 69 -9.73 6.11 -5.05
N ALA A 70 -9.06 5.05 -4.63
CA ALA A 70 -8.63 3.95 -5.50
C ALA A 70 -9.76 2.92 -5.68
N ILE A 71 -9.79 2.26 -6.86
CA ILE A 71 -10.71 1.15 -7.16
C ILE A 71 -10.22 -0.15 -6.50
N GLU A 72 -8.91 -0.35 -6.40
CA GLU A 72 -8.34 -1.55 -5.82
C GLU A 72 -7.02 -1.23 -5.11
N PHE A 73 -6.71 -2.04 -4.11
CA PHE A 73 -5.37 -2.14 -3.53
C PHE A 73 -4.95 -3.60 -3.63
N SER A 74 -4.29 -3.96 -4.74
CA SER A 74 -3.92 -5.34 -5.02
C SER A 74 -2.66 -5.73 -4.25
N ASN A 75 -2.74 -6.90 -3.61
CA ASN A 75 -1.60 -7.55 -2.97
C ASN A 75 -1.02 -8.68 -3.83
N GLN A 76 -1.60 -8.91 -5.01
CA GLN A 76 -1.17 -9.93 -5.95
C GLN A 76 -0.23 -9.31 -6.99
N ALA A 77 0.70 -10.12 -7.51
CA ALA A 77 1.40 -9.77 -8.74
C ALA A 77 0.34 -9.74 -9.82
N TRP A 78 0.38 -8.71 -10.65
CA TRP A 78 -0.44 -8.67 -11.85
C TRP A 78 -0.17 -9.94 -12.65
N SER A 79 -1.17 -10.81 -12.76
CA SER A 79 -1.22 -11.81 -13.82
C SER A 79 -1.94 -11.13 -14.99
N GLU A 80 -1.22 -10.90 -16.09
CA GLU A 80 -1.85 -10.56 -17.36
C GLU A 80 -2.81 -11.67 -17.82
#